data_AF-A0ABD2SVY1-F1
#
_entry.id   AF-A0ABD2SVY1-F1
#
_cell.length_a   1.000
_cell.length_b   1.000
_cell.length_c   1.000
_cell.angle_alpha   90.00
_cell.angle_beta   90.00
_cell.angle_gamma   90.00
#
_symmetry.space_group_name_H-M   'P 1'
#
loop_
_entity.id
_entity.type
_entity.pdbx_description
1 polymer ?
#
loop_
_entity_poly.entity_id
_entity_poly.type
_entity_poly.pdbx_seq_one_letter_code
_entity_poly.pdbx_strand_id
1 'polypeptide(L)'
;MTVTSDMGSRTCDLVGQVDPAQSFDTQPLLRYASANVIGFPANPSLFTISQFGHGQSNPTFLIEVGSGTLAKKYVLRKKPYGNLLASAHAVEREYEVLHALSTHSVVPVPKVFCLCTDSSVIGTPFYIMEYLEGRIFVDPMLPDVLPERRRVIYRAVAQALAGHHSADVDIVGLGNYGKQMNYCKRQVERWAKQYLLSTGEGKSRRNPKMLELADWLRQHIPLEDSSGATAGLVHGDFRIDNVVFHPIEDRVIGILDWELSTLGNQMCDVAYSCLGFIVNIASESIEENNGFELTSFPDGVPSLSNYLGDYCSAAGRPWPIEQWKFYIAFSLFRGASIYAGVHCRWIMGNASGGDRARCTGEKADSFIRTAWLFIQRKSVLPQHPPTETSLEDHVRQLGRDSSNQGLPMGGKFVPSDKVQKLRNRLTKFMEDISNGK
;
A
#
# COMPACT_ATOMS: atom_id res chain seq x y z
N MET A 1 20.23 -16.08 22.29
CA MET A 1 18.91 -15.58 21.88
C MET A 1 18.96 -15.41 20.38
N THR A 2 18.39 -16.36 19.66
CA THR A 2 18.21 -16.29 18.21
C THR A 2 17.21 -15.17 17.92
N VAL A 3 17.65 -14.13 17.20
CA VAL A 3 16.75 -13.11 16.64
C VAL A 3 15.92 -13.82 15.58
N THR A 4 14.72 -14.26 15.97
CA THR A 4 13.72 -14.73 15.01
C THR A 4 13.37 -13.55 14.11
N SER A 5 13.53 -13.77 12.81
CA SER A 5 13.48 -12.76 11.78
C SER A 5 12.02 -12.33 11.55
N ASP A 6 11.59 -11.25 12.23
CA ASP A 6 10.37 -10.50 11.92
C ASP A 6 10.50 -9.85 10.53
N MET A 7 10.25 -10.60 9.46
CA MET A 7 10.63 -10.17 8.11
C MET A 7 9.45 -10.29 7.17
N GLY A 8 8.77 -9.17 6.92
CA GLY A 8 8.09 -8.99 5.64
C GLY A 8 9.04 -9.34 4.49
N SER A 9 8.50 -9.75 3.34
CA SER A 9 9.28 -10.21 2.20
C SER A 9 10.32 -9.16 1.81
N ARG A 10 11.61 -9.52 1.76
CA ARG A 10 12.64 -8.59 1.33
C ARG A 10 12.42 -8.27 -0.14
N THR A 11 12.69 -7.04 -0.55
CA THR A 11 12.53 -6.64 -1.95
C THR A 11 13.42 -7.46 -2.90
N CYS A 12 14.51 -8.05 -2.42
CA CYS A 12 15.36 -8.96 -3.20
C CYS A 12 14.77 -10.36 -3.40
N ASP A 13 13.85 -10.78 -2.53
CA ASP A 13 13.26 -12.12 -2.56
C ASP A 13 12.01 -12.18 -3.46
N LEU A 14 11.55 -11.02 -3.95
CA LEU A 14 10.36 -10.87 -4.80
C LEU A 14 10.66 -11.01 -6.30
N VAL A 15 11.91 -11.29 -6.66
CA VAL A 15 12.33 -11.48 -8.06
C VAL A 15 12.32 -12.95 -8.44
N GLY A 16 11.90 -13.21 -9.68
CA GLY A 16 11.93 -14.51 -10.31
C GLY A 16 12.48 -14.43 -11.73
N GLN A 17 12.32 -15.53 -12.47
CA GLN A 17 12.67 -15.58 -13.88
C GLN A 17 11.79 -14.63 -14.70
N VAL A 18 12.38 -14.05 -15.74
CA VAL A 18 11.66 -13.22 -16.71
C VAL A 18 10.66 -14.08 -17.47
N ASP A 19 9.40 -13.65 -17.49
CA ASP A 19 8.36 -14.23 -18.34
C ASP A 19 8.82 -14.11 -19.82
N PRO A 20 8.93 -15.22 -20.58
CA PRO A 20 9.29 -15.18 -21.99
C PRO A 20 8.46 -14.20 -22.81
N ALA A 21 7.17 -14.03 -22.48
CA ALA A 21 6.27 -13.08 -23.16
C ALA A 21 6.63 -11.61 -22.89
N GLN A 22 7.41 -11.33 -21.85
CA GLN A 22 7.87 -9.99 -21.48
C GLN A 22 9.38 -9.78 -21.70
N SER A 23 10.07 -10.76 -22.28
CA SER A 23 11.51 -10.68 -22.58
C SER A 23 11.84 -9.62 -23.65
N PHE A 24 13.08 -9.13 -23.65
CA PHE A 24 13.61 -8.14 -24.60
C PHE A 24 15.14 -8.27 -24.72
N ASP A 25 15.71 -7.70 -25.79
CA ASP A 25 17.17 -7.61 -25.94
C ASP A 25 17.75 -6.63 -24.90
N THR A 26 18.69 -7.13 -24.09
CA THR A 26 19.28 -6.38 -22.98
C THR A 26 20.43 -5.48 -23.44
N GLN A 27 21.02 -5.69 -24.63
CA GLN A 27 22.15 -4.90 -25.11
C GLN A 27 21.78 -3.44 -25.45
N PRO A 28 20.67 -3.15 -26.16
CA PRO A 28 20.20 -1.78 -26.33
C PRO A 28 19.88 -1.10 -24.99
N LEU A 29 19.28 -1.83 -24.05
CA LEU A 29 19.01 -1.31 -22.70
C LEU A 29 20.29 -0.91 -21.98
N LEU A 30 21.32 -1.75 -22.00
CA LEU A 30 22.61 -1.46 -21.39
C LEU A 30 23.21 -0.17 -21.95
N ARG A 31 23.24 -0.02 -23.28
CA ARG A 31 23.73 1.21 -23.94
C ARG A 31 22.93 2.43 -23.53
N TYR A 32 21.61 2.32 -23.51
CA TYR A 32 20.73 3.43 -23.12
C TYR A 32 20.92 3.82 -21.65
N ALA A 33 20.94 2.86 -20.73
CA ALA A 33 21.10 3.09 -19.30
C ALA A 33 22.46 3.73 -18.98
N SER A 34 23.55 3.22 -19.57
CA SER A 34 24.90 3.80 -19.42
C SER A 34 24.99 5.26 -19.88
N ALA A 35 24.20 5.66 -20.88
CA ALA A 35 24.20 7.02 -21.40
C ALA A 35 23.28 7.98 -20.61
N ASN A 36 22.19 7.47 -20.01
CA ASN A 36 21.12 8.32 -19.45
C ASN A 36 21.00 8.26 -17.92
N VAL A 37 21.55 7.25 -17.25
CA VAL A 37 21.47 7.10 -15.80
C VAL A 37 22.79 7.54 -15.15
N ILE A 38 22.76 8.64 -14.40
CA ILE A 38 23.95 9.16 -13.71
C ILE A 38 24.46 8.12 -12.71
N GLY A 39 25.75 7.76 -12.82
CA GLY A 39 26.40 6.79 -11.95
C GLY A 39 26.14 5.32 -12.34
N PHE A 40 25.52 5.06 -13.49
CA PHE A 40 25.40 3.73 -14.06
C PHE A 40 26.76 3.23 -14.58
N PRO A 41 27.18 1.98 -14.31
CA PRO A 41 28.47 1.46 -14.78
C PRO A 41 28.52 1.41 -16.31
N ALA A 42 29.50 2.10 -16.91
CA ALA A 42 29.60 2.19 -18.37
C ALA A 42 30.03 0.87 -19.04
N ASN A 43 30.92 0.11 -18.39
CA ASN A 43 31.45 -1.17 -18.87
C ASN A 43 31.37 -2.23 -17.76
N PRO A 44 30.17 -2.72 -17.44
CA PRO A 44 30.00 -3.69 -16.38
C PRO A 44 30.46 -5.09 -16.81
N SER A 45 31.06 -5.85 -15.88
CA SER A 45 31.31 -7.29 -16.07
C SER A 45 30.08 -8.14 -15.72
N LEU A 46 29.11 -7.57 -15.01
CA LEU A 46 27.84 -8.18 -14.63
C LEU A 46 26.69 -7.28 -15.10
N PHE A 47 25.75 -7.84 -15.87
CA PHE A 47 24.50 -7.18 -16.21
C PHE A 47 23.39 -8.22 -16.30
N THR A 48 22.55 -8.29 -15.27
CA THR A 48 21.47 -9.27 -15.15
C THR A 48 20.12 -8.59 -15.03
N ILE A 49 19.10 -9.21 -15.62
CA ILE A 49 17.71 -8.79 -15.56
C ILE A 49 16.91 -9.92 -14.92
N SER A 50 16.18 -9.59 -13.86
CA SER A 50 15.18 -10.47 -13.24
C SER A 50 13.84 -9.77 -13.20
N GLN A 51 12.73 -10.50 -13.12
CA GLN A 51 11.39 -9.89 -13.11
C GLN A 51 10.79 -9.97 -11.71
N PHE A 52 10.12 -8.91 -11.26
CA PHE A 52 9.34 -8.97 -10.03
C PHE A 52 8.05 -9.75 -10.27
N GLY A 53 7.73 -10.68 -9.37
CA GLY A 53 6.47 -11.44 -9.42
C GLY A 53 5.25 -10.66 -8.92
N HIS A 54 5.49 -9.55 -8.20
CA HIS A 54 4.48 -8.68 -7.59
C HIS A 54 4.36 -7.36 -8.38
N GLY A 55 3.14 -6.83 -8.57
CA GLY A 55 2.86 -5.64 -9.41
C GLY A 55 2.44 -5.99 -10.85
N GLN A 56 1.20 -6.45 -11.02
CA GLN A 56 0.74 -7.18 -12.21
C GLN A 56 0.36 -6.30 -13.42
N SER A 57 0.21 -4.98 -13.27
CA SER A 57 -0.27 -4.13 -14.37
C SER A 57 0.82 -3.76 -15.37
N ASN A 58 1.98 -3.29 -14.92
CA ASN A 58 3.11 -2.92 -15.77
C ASN A 58 4.33 -3.80 -15.44
N PRO A 59 4.90 -4.51 -16.43
CA PRO A 59 6.09 -5.33 -16.22
C PRO A 59 7.21 -4.56 -15.54
N THR A 60 7.66 -5.08 -14.40
CA THR A 60 8.67 -4.46 -13.53
C THR A 60 9.85 -5.42 -13.34
N PHE A 61 11.07 -4.94 -13.54
CA PHE A 61 12.29 -5.73 -13.60
C PHE A 61 13.37 -5.17 -12.67
N LEU A 62 14.12 -6.06 -12.02
CA LEU A 62 15.36 -5.75 -11.34
C LEU A 62 16.50 -5.78 -12.34
N ILE A 63 17.26 -4.68 -12.42
CA ILE A 63 18.55 -4.59 -13.10
C ILE A 63 19.64 -4.70 -12.04
N GLU A 64 20.52 -5.69 -12.14
CA GLU A 64 21.75 -5.72 -11.37
C GLU A 64 22.94 -5.50 -12.31
N VAL A 65 23.77 -4.50 -11.97
CA VAL A 65 24.86 -4.06 -12.84
C VAL A 65 26.11 -3.75 -12.02
N GLY A 66 27.27 -4.27 -12.44
CA GLY A 66 28.48 -4.10 -11.65
C GLY A 66 29.76 -4.56 -12.32
N SER A 67 30.87 -4.25 -11.65
CA SER A 67 32.21 -4.72 -12.01
C SER A 67 32.90 -5.30 -10.76
N GLY A 68 33.34 -6.55 -10.82
CA GLY A 68 33.92 -7.24 -9.66
C GLY A 68 32.90 -7.51 -8.55
N THR A 69 33.24 -7.16 -7.29
CA THR A 69 32.39 -7.43 -6.11
C THR A 69 31.33 -6.36 -5.82
N LEU A 70 31.30 -5.26 -6.57
CA LEU A 70 30.34 -4.17 -6.39
C LEU A 70 29.25 -4.24 -7.47
N ALA A 71 28.05 -4.63 -7.07
CA ALA A 71 26.85 -4.59 -7.91
C ALA A 71 25.89 -3.49 -7.43
N LYS A 72 25.42 -2.66 -8.35
CA LYS A 72 24.33 -1.69 -8.14
C LYS A 72 23.02 -2.28 -8.63
N LYS A 73 21.93 -1.89 -8.00
CA LYS A 73 20.57 -2.33 -8.33
C LYS A 73 19.72 -1.16 -8.79
N TYR A 74 18.93 -1.38 -9.83
CA TYR A 74 17.95 -0.43 -10.37
C TYR A 74 16.67 -1.18 -10.69
N VAL A 75 15.55 -0.47 -10.81
CA VAL A 75 14.28 -1.03 -11.26
C VAL A 75 13.91 -0.45 -12.61
N LEU A 76 13.54 -1.30 -13.56
CA LEU A 76 12.95 -0.90 -14.83
C LEU A 76 11.47 -1.23 -14.83
N ARG A 77 10.64 -0.25 -15.20
CA ARG A 77 9.20 -0.45 -15.37
C ARG A 77 8.83 -0.04 -16.79
N LYS A 78 8.19 -0.96 -17.53
CA LYS A 78 7.86 -0.78 -18.94
C LYS A 78 6.38 -1.02 -19.21
N LYS A 79 5.90 -0.54 -20.35
CA LYS A 79 4.57 -0.94 -20.83
C LYS A 79 4.55 -2.44 -21.17
N PRO A 80 3.41 -3.12 -20.98
CA PRO A 80 3.22 -4.44 -21.57
C PRO A 80 3.23 -4.35 -23.09
N TYR A 81 3.59 -5.46 -23.76
CA TYR A 81 3.50 -5.55 -25.22
C TYR A 81 2.04 -5.59 -25.69
N GLY A 82 1.80 -5.14 -26.92
CA GLY A 82 0.50 -5.27 -27.61
C GLY A 82 -0.25 -3.96 -27.81
N ASN A 83 -1.45 -4.06 -28.40
CA ASN A 83 -2.34 -2.92 -28.63
C ASN A 83 -3.05 -2.56 -27.33
N LEU A 84 -2.52 -1.56 -26.62
CA LEU A 84 -3.06 -1.11 -25.34
C LEU A 84 -4.23 -0.15 -25.57
N LEU A 85 -5.23 -0.23 -24.69
CA LEU A 85 -6.30 0.76 -24.66
C LEU A 85 -5.73 2.14 -24.36
N ALA A 86 -6.31 3.19 -24.97
CA ALA A 86 -5.90 4.56 -24.69
C ALA A 86 -5.95 4.84 -23.18
N SER A 87 -4.90 5.49 -22.65
CA SER A 87 -4.69 5.79 -21.21
C SER A 87 -4.46 4.61 -20.27
N ALA A 88 -4.48 3.35 -20.75
CA ALA A 88 -4.02 2.21 -19.96
C ALA A 88 -2.48 2.17 -19.95
N HIS A 89 -1.88 1.71 -18.86
CA HIS A 89 -0.42 1.49 -18.76
C HIS A 89 0.42 2.74 -19.09
N ALA A 90 -0.02 3.91 -18.62
CA ALA A 90 0.65 5.19 -18.87
C ALA A 90 1.91 5.36 -18.00
N VAL A 91 2.95 4.57 -18.27
CA VAL A 91 4.23 4.62 -17.52
C VAL A 91 4.90 5.99 -17.57
N GLU A 92 4.63 6.81 -18.59
CA GLU A 92 5.10 8.19 -18.67
C GLU A 92 4.49 9.06 -17.56
N ARG A 93 3.21 8.83 -17.26
CA ARG A 93 2.47 9.53 -16.22
C ARG A 93 2.94 9.09 -14.83
N GLU A 94 3.26 7.81 -14.65
CA GLU A 94 3.93 7.31 -13.44
C GLU A 94 5.30 7.98 -13.24
N TYR A 95 6.11 8.07 -14.30
CA TYR A 95 7.39 8.75 -14.24
C TYR A 95 7.24 10.22 -13.86
N GLU A 96 6.27 10.94 -14.44
CA GLU A 96 6.00 12.35 -14.14
C GLU A 96 5.76 12.59 -12.65
N VAL A 97 4.85 11.82 -12.02
CA VAL A 97 4.54 11.97 -10.58
C VAL A 97 5.72 11.56 -9.70
N LEU A 98 6.40 10.45 -10.01
CA LEU A 98 7.58 10.02 -9.26
C LEU A 98 8.73 11.02 -9.38
N HIS A 99 8.93 11.61 -10.55
CA HIS A 99 9.97 12.62 -10.78
C HIS A 99 9.70 13.88 -9.98
N ALA A 100 8.47 14.39 -10.04
CA ALA A 100 8.02 15.55 -9.27
C ALA A 100 8.22 15.33 -7.76
N LEU A 101 7.74 14.20 -7.23
CA LEU A 101 7.82 13.90 -5.80
C LEU A 101 9.26 13.66 -5.33
N SER A 102 10.05 12.87 -6.05
CA SER A 102 11.43 12.55 -5.66
C SER A 102 12.39 13.75 -5.76
N THR A 103 12.04 14.78 -6.54
CA THR A 103 12.89 15.97 -6.75
C THR A 103 12.46 17.13 -5.87
N HIS A 104 11.16 17.30 -5.60
CA HIS A 104 10.60 18.51 -5.02
C HIS A 104 9.83 18.30 -3.71
N SER A 105 9.83 17.08 -3.17
CA SER A 105 9.12 16.78 -1.93
C SER A 105 9.91 15.86 -1.00
N VAL A 106 9.40 15.69 0.22
CA VAL A 106 9.90 14.71 1.21
C VAL A 106 9.08 13.41 1.22
N VAL A 107 8.13 13.26 0.28
CA VAL A 107 7.31 12.04 0.18
C VAL A 107 8.24 10.87 -0.15
N PRO A 108 8.21 9.77 0.61
CA PRO A 108 9.09 8.64 0.36
C PRO A 108 8.66 7.92 -0.92
N VAL A 109 9.35 8.20 -2.02
CA VAL A 109 9.17 7.54 -3.33
C VAL A 109 10.55 7.15 -3.89
N PRO A 110 10.64 6.10 -4.72
CA PRO A 110 11.89 5.78 -5.40
C PRO A 110 12.30 6.94 -6.31
N LYS A 111 13.58 7.30 -6.30
CA LYS A 111 14.11 8.25 -7.26
C LYS A 111 14.00 7.68 -8.67
N VAL A 112 13.40 8.42 -9.60
CA VAL A 112 13.43 8.07 -11.03
C VAL A 112 14.63 8.72 -11.72
N PHE A 113 15.27 7.98 -12.63
CA PHE A 113 16.49 8.41 -13.31
C PHE A 113 16.24 8.90 -14.73
N CYS A 114 15.51 8.12 -15.54
CA CYS A 114 15.23 8.48 -16.93
C CYS A 114 13.93 7.83 -17.43
N LEU A 115 13.30 8.48 -18.41
CA LEU A 115 12.17 7.97 -19.18
C LEU A 115 12.59 7.80 -20.64
N CYS A 116 12.39 6.61 -21.19
CA CYS A 116 12.57 6.31 -22.61
C CYS A 116 11.22 6.11 -23.28
N THR A 117 10.85 7.02 -24.18
CA THR A 117 9.66 6.89 -25.04
C THR A 117 9.97 6.27 -26.41
N ASP A 118 11.25 6.06 -26.72
CA ASP A 118 11.68 5.38 -27.94
C ASP A 118 11.53 3.87 -27.79
N SER A 119 10.45 3.33 -28.36
CA SER A 119 10.18 1.88 -28.36
C SER A 119 11.22 1.08 -29.15
N SER A 120 12.11 1.69 -29.94
CA SER A 120 13.17 0.94 -30.64
C SER A 120 14.22 0.35 -29.70
N VAL A 121 14.33 0.85 -28.47
CA VAL A 121 15.33 0.40 -27.49
C VAL A 121 14.97 -0.99 -26.94
N ILE A 122 13.79 -1.19 -26.34
CA ILE A 122 13.36 -2.49 -25.78
C ILE A 122 11.96 -2.93 -26.22
N GLY A 123 11.46 -2.37 -27.32
CA GLY A 123 10.15 -2.68 -27.89
C GLY A 123 8.97 -1.90 -27.30
N THR A 124 9.15 -1.24 -26.15
CA THR A 124 8.09 -0.44 -25.48
C THR A 124 8.69 0.72 -24.68
N PRO A 125 7.91 1.78 -24.38
CA PRO A 125 8.33 2.82 -23.46
C PRO A 125 8.58 2.27 -22.05
N PHE A 126 9.58 2.83 -21.37
CA PHE A 126 9.98 2.42 -20.02
C PHE A 126 10.65 3.56 -19.25
N TYR A 127 10.71 3.42 -17.94
CA TYR A 127 11.58 4.25 -17.10
C TYR A 127 12.44 3.41 -16.18
N ILE A 128 13.56 3.99 -15.73
CA ILE A 128 14.47 3.40 -14.74
C ILE A 128 14.39 4.20 -13.46
N MET A 129 14.30 3.52 -12.33
CA MET A 129 14.23 4.10 -10.99
C MET A 129 15.13 3.37 -9.99
N GLU A 130 15.22 3.96 -8.81
CA GLU A 130 15.92 3.44 -7.65
C GLU A 130 15.35 2.09 -7.23
N TYR A 131 16.26 1.17 -6.92
CA TYR A 131 15.90 -0.03 -6.19
C TYR A 131 15.95 0.28 -4.69
N LEU A 132 14.79 0.21 -4.03
CA LEU A 132 14.68 0.37 -2.58
C LEU A 132 14.95 -0.98 -1.92
N GLU A 133 16.09 -1.10 -1.25
CA GLU A 133 16.42 -2.25 -0.42
C GLU A 133 15.60 -2.16 0.88
N GLY A 134 14.63 -3.07 1.04
CA GLY A 134 13.63 -2.96 2.09
C GLY A 134 12.80 -4.23 2.29
N ARG A 135 11.69 -4.08 3.02
CA ARG A 135 10.70 -5.12 3.31
C ARG A 135 9.33 -4.69 2.79
N ILE A 136 8.56 -5.63 2.26
CA ILE A 136 7.15 -5.43 1.88
C ILE A 136 6.31 -6.42 2.69
N PHE A 137 5.22 -5.93 3.27
CA PHE A 137 4.26 -6.78 3.98
C PHE A 137 3.08 -7.07 3.05
N VAL A 138 3.17 -8.21 2.35
CA VAL A 138 2.14 -8.65 1.41
C VAL A 138 0.85 -9.05 2.14
N ASP A 139 0.98 -9.72 3.29
CA ASP A 139 -0.17 -10.04 4.14
C ASP A 139 -0.45 -8.89 5.12
N PRO A 140 -1.58 -8.18 5.00
CA PRO A 140 -1.96 -7.11 5.93
C PRO A 140 -2.18 -7.61 7.37
N MET A 141 -2.32 -8.91 7.62
CA MET A 141 -2.42 -9.46 8.98
C MET A 141 -1.08 -9.46 9.73
N LEU A 142 0.04 -9.28 9.03
CA LEU A 142 1.39 -9.27 9.60
C LEU A 142 1.66 -10.50 10.49
N PRO A 143 1.41 -11.74 10.01
CA PRO A 143 1.42 -12.94 10.85
C PRO A 143 2.77 -13.15 11.56
N ASP A 144 3.87 -12.86 10.86
CA ASP A 144 5.25 -13.03 11.36
C ASP A 144 5.81 -11.80 12.07
N VAL A 145 4.96 -10.91 12.57
CA VAL A 145 5.36 -9.71 13.32
C VAL A 145 4.77 -9.75 14.72
N LEU A 146 5.57 -9.43 15.73
CA LEU A 146 5.12 -9.31 17.11
C LEU A 146 4.00 -8.25 17.26
N PRO A 147 2.97 -8.50 18.08
CA PRO A 147 1.83 -7.60 18.26
C PRO A 147 2.21 -6.12 18.49
N GLU A 148 3.17 -5.84 19.37
CA GLU A 148 3.63 -4.49 19.69
C GLU A 148 4.20 -3.75 18.47
N ARG A 149 4.79 -4.47 17.51
CA ARG A 149 5.35 -3.89 16.29
C ARG A 149 4.30 -3.69 15.20
N ARG A 150 3.25 -4.52 15.14
CA ARG A 150 2.15 -4.37 14.17
C ARG A 150 1.53 -2.97 14.26
N ARG A 151 1.31 -2.46 15.48
CA ARG A 151 0.77 -1.11 15.71
C ARG A 151 1.69 -0.03 15.16
N VAL A 152 3.00 -0.17 15.35
CA VAL A 152 4.02 0.78 14.87
C VAL A 152 4.05 0.79 13.34
N ILE A 153 4.02 -0.38 12.70
CA ILE A 153 3.98 -0.53 11.24
C ILE A 153 2.75 0.18 10.67
N TYR A 154 1.55 -0.12 11.18
CA TYR A 154 0.32 0.52 10.69
C TYR A 154 0.30 2.04 10.93
N ARG A 155 0.87 2.52 12.04
CA ARG A 155 1.03 3.96 12.27
C ARG A 155 1.97 4.59 11.23
N ALA A 156 3.07 3.92 10.89
CA ALA A 156 3.98 4.38 9.84
C ALA A 156 3.31 4.40 8.45
N VAL A 157 2.41 3.46 8.15
CA VAL A 157 1.59 3.48 6.92
C VAL A 157 0.66 4.71 6.91
N ALA A 158 -0.06 4.98 8.01
CA ALA A 158 -0.93 6.13 8.12
C ALA A 158 -0.16 7.47 7.99
N GLN A 159 1.03 7.55 8.59
CA GLN A 159 1.91 8.70 8.48
C GLN A 159 2.45 8.89 7.05
N ALA A 160 2.81 7.82 6.35
CA ALA A 160 3.22 7.89 4.95
C ALA A 160 2.09 8.39 4.05
N LEU A 161 0.85 7.93 4.27
CA LEU A 161 -0.33 8.42 3.55
C LEU A 161 -0.60 9.90 3.83
N ALA A 162 -0.48 10.33 5.09
CA ALA A 162 -0.61 11.73 5.48
C ALA A 162 0.47 12.61 4.84
N GLY A 163 1.73 12.17 4.86
CA GLY A 163 2.85 12.86 4.22
C GLY A 163 2.66 13.00 2.72
N HIS A 164 2.23 11.93 2.04
CA HIS A 164 1.82 11.96 0.63
C HIS A 164 0.72 13.00 0.37
N HIS A 165 -0.33 13.01 1.19
CA HIS A 165 -1.42 13.97 1.05
C HIS A 165 -1.05 15.42 1.38
N SER A 166 0.08 15.66 2.05
CA SER A 166 0.59 16.99 2.37
C SER A 166 1.38 17.64 1.22
N ALA A 167 1.68 16.90 0.15
CA ALA A 167 2.40 17.43 -1.00
C ALA A 167 1.61 18.54 -1.70
N ASP A 168 2.20 19.73 -1.78
CA ASP A 168 1.65 20.84 -2.55
C ASP A 168 1.86 20.58 -4.05
N VAL A 169 0.78 20.24 -4.73
CA VAL A 169 0.79 19.82 -6.13
C VAL A 169 1.24 20.93 -7.08
N ASP A 170 1.07 22.19 -6.73
CA ASP A 170 1.52 23.29 -7.56
C ASP A 170 3.02 23.51 -7.41
N ILE A 171 3.53 23.43 -6.16
CA ILE A 171 4.97 23.56 -5.87
C ILE A 171 5.77 22.41 -6.50
N VAL A 172 5.26 21.17 -6.46
CA VAL A 172 5.96 20.02 -7.06
C VAL A 172 5.75 19.89 -8.57
N GLY A 173 5.00 20.81 -9.20
CA GLY A 173 4.80 20.85 -10.66
C GLY A 173 3.70 19.92 -11.20
N LEU A 174 2.81 19.43 -10.32
CA LEU A 174 1.69 18.53 -10.63
C LEU A 174 0.33 19.26 -10.70
N GLY A 175 0.26 20.58 -10.72
CA GLY A 175 -0.99 21.35 -10.74
C GLY A 175 -1.98 20.97 -11.86
N ASN A 176 -1.46 20.52 -13.00
CA ASN A 176 -2.25 20.06 -14.16
C ASN A 176 -2.34 18.52 -14.30
N TYR A 177 -1.87 17.77 -13.30
CA TYR A 177 -1.79 16.31 -13.35
C TYR A 177 -3.17 15.63 -13.43
N GLY A 178 -4.23 16.30 -12.97
CA GLY A 178 -5.60 15.79 -13.00
C GLY A 178 -6.63 16.87 -12.66
N LYS A 179 -7.92 16.50 -12.67
CA LYS A 179 -9.00 17.42 -12.32
C LYS A 179 -9.27 17.39 -10.82
N GLN A 180 -9.05 18.50 -10.12
CA GLN A 180 -9.19 18.58 -8.66
C GLN A 180 -10.64 18.47 -8.15
N MET A 181 -11.55 19.33 -8.62
CA MET A 181 -12.94 19.42 -8.13
C MET A 181 -13.84 18.31 -8.67
N ASN A 182 -14.92 17.95 -7.97
CA ASN A 182 -15.91 16.94 -8.39
C ASN A 182 -15.31 15.55 -8.65
N TYR A 183 -14.29 15.17 -7.89
CA TYR A 183 -13.61 13.90 -8.09
C TYR A 183 -14.54 12.72 -7.82
N CYS A 184 -15.19 12.69 -6.65
CA CYS A 184 -16.12 11.63 -6.27
C CYS A 184 -17.26 11.53 -7.29
N LYS A 185 -17.84 12.67 -7.70
CA LYS A 185 -18.89 12.70 -8.74
C LYS A 185 -18.45 12.02 -10.03
N ARG A 186 -17.30 12.42 -10.58
CA ARG A 186 -16.80 11.85 -11.83
C ARG A 186 -16.50 10.36 -11.70
N GLN A 187 -15.95 9.95 -10.57
CA GLN A 187 -15.58 8.56 -10.36
C GLN A 187 -16.81 7.67 -10.18
N VAL A 188 -17.87 8.13 -9.49
CA VAL A 188 -19.15 7.42 -9.41
C VAL A 188 -19.70 7.16 -10.81
N GLU A 189 -19.77 8.18 -11.66
CA GLU A 189 -20.27 8.00 -13.03
C GLU A 189 -19.38 7.08 -13.88
N ARG A 190 -18.05 7.21 -13.75
CA ARG A 190 -17.09 6.37 -14.45
C ARG A 190 -17.29 4.89 -14.09
N TRP A 191 -17.36 4.56 -12.81
CA TRP A 191 -17.49 3.19 -12.35
C TRP A 191 -18.89 2.61 -12.61
N ALA A 192 -19.95 3.42 -12.50
CA ALA A 192 -21.30 3.03 -12.90
C ALA A 192 -21.34 2.65 -14.40
N LYS A 193 -20.76 3.49 -15.26
CA LYS A 193 -20.65 3.21 -16.70
C LYS A 193 -19.84 1.94 -16.96
N GLN A 194 -18.70 1.77 -16.27
CA GLN A 194 -17.87 0.57 -16.42
C GLN A 194 -18.62 -0.71 -16.03
N TYR A 195 -19.36 -0.69 -14.92
CA TYR A 195 -20.18 -1.82 -14.48
C TYR A 195 -21.26 -2.17 -15.50
N LEU A 196 -21.97 -1.17 -16.03
CA LEU A 196 -22.98 -1.36 -17.08
C LEU A 196 -22.38 -1.94 -18.37
N LEU A 197 -21.15 -1.54 -18.73
CA LEU A 197 -20.44 -2.10 -19.87
C LEU A 197 -19.98 -3.54 -19.63
N SER A 198 -19.85 -3.96 -18.37
CA SER A 198 -19.37 -5.30 -17.99
C SER A 198 -20.49 -6.28 -17.64
N THR A 199 -21.76 -5.83 -17.65
CA THR A 199 -22.92 -6.64 -17.22
C THR A 199 -24.14 -6.42 -18.12
N GLY A 200 -25.01 -7.42 -18.22
CA GLY A 200 -26.21 -7.41 -19.06
C GLY A 200 -26.19 -8.49 -20.14
N GLU A 201 -26.77 -8.20 -21.29
CA GLU A 201 -26.91 -9.16 -22.39
C GLU A 201 -25.54 -9.68 -22.88
N GLY A 202 -25.42 -10.99 -23.02
CA GLY A 202 -24.17 -11.67 -23.39
C GLY A 202 -23.07 -11.63 -22.32
N LYS A 203 -23.37 -11.18 -21.09
CA LYS A 203 -22.44 -11.03 -19.96
C LYS A 203 -23.11 -11.51 -18.68
N SER A 204 -22.45 -11.31 -17.54
CA SER A 204 -23.05 -11.56 -16.23
C SER A 204 -24.30 -10.72 -16.03
N ARG A 205 -25.30 -11.31 -15.37
CA ARG A 205 -26.54 -10.62 -15.02
C ARG A 205 -26.23 -9.38 -14.16
N ARG A 206 -26.92 -8.28 -14.43
CA ARG A 206 -26.85 -7.07 -13.59
C ARG A 206 -27.41 -7.36 -12.21
N ASN A 207 -26.69 -6.96 -11.18
CA ASN A 207 -27.18 -6.95 -9.81
C ASN A 207 -27.94 -5.63 -9.57
N PRO A 208 -29.27 -5.65 -9.30
CA PRO A 208 -30.04 -4.43 -9.05
C PRO A 208 -29.49 -3.59 -7.90
N LYS A 209 -28.92 -4.25 -6.87
CA LYS A 209 -28.33 -3.57 -5.71
C LYS A 209 -27.10 -2.74 -6.06
N MET A 210 -26.39 -3.06 -7.15
CA MET A 210 -25.30 -2.23 -7.66
C MET A 210 -25.80 -0.92 -8.29
N LEU A 211 -26.94 -0.98 -8.98
CA LEU A 211 -27.55 0.20 -9.60
C LEU A 211 -28.12 1.13 -8.52
N GLU A 212 -28.83 0.56 -7.55
CA GLU A 212 -29.29 1.28 -6.36
C GLU A 212 -28.11 1.92 -5.59
N LEU A 213 -26.96 1.22 -5.51
CA LEU A 213 -25.78 1.74 -4.83
C LEU A 213 -25.17 2.93 -5.58
N ALA A 214 -25.14 2.87 -6.92
CA ALA A 214 -24.72 4.00 -7.74
C ALA A 214 -25.63 5.23 -7.52
N ASP A 215 -26.95 5.03 -7.46
CA ASP A 215 -27.91 6.11 -7.19
C ASP A 215 -27.77 6.68 -5.78
N TRP A 216 -27.58 5.82 -4.78
CA TRP A 216 -27.29 6.25 -3.42
C TRP A 216 -26.02 7.10 -3.37
N LEU A 217 -24.93 6.65 -4.01
CA LEU A 217 -23.67 7.40 -4.07
C LEU A 217 -23.85 8.76 -4.73
N ARG A 218 -24.60 8.86 -5.84
CA ARG A 218 -24.90 10.15 -6.50
C ARG A 218 -25.58 11.15 -5.57
N GLN A 219 -26.46 10.66 -4.70
CA GLN A 219 -27.23 11.50 -3.78
C GLN A 219 -26.46 11.89 -2.50
N HIS A 220 -25.37 11.17 -2.19
CA HIS A 220 -24.61 11.33 -0.95
C HIS A 220 -23.17 11.80 -1.18
N ILE A 221 -22.89 12.39 -2.34
CA ILE A 221 -21.57 12.98 -2.63
C ILE A 221 -21.26 14.05 -1.58
N PRO A 222 -20.10 13.97 -0.90
CA PRO A 222 -19.71 14.96 0.10
C PRO A 222 -19.65 16.37 -0.50
N LEU A 223 -20.17 17.36 0.21
CA LEU A 223 -20.27 18.74 -0.27
C LEU A 223 -18.88 19.32 -0.62
N GLU A 224 -17.87 18.95 0.16
CA GLU A 224 -16.48 19.36 -0.03
C GLU A 224 -15.89 18.90 -1.38
N ASP A 225 -16.40 17.82 -1.98
CA ASP A 225 -15.93 17.31 -3.27
C ASP A 225 -16.09 18.36 -4.38
N SER A 226 -17.20 19.11 -4.36
CA SER A 226 -17.48 20.14 -5.36
C SER A 226 -16.58 21.37 -5.22
N SER A 227 -16.18 21.70 -3.98
CA SER A 227 -15.32 22.84 -3.66
C SER A 227 -13.83 22.57 -3.89
N GLY A 228 -13.41 21.30 -3.92
CA GLY A 228 -12.00 20.92 -3.96
C GLY A 228 -11.26 21.11 -2.64
N ALA A 229 -11.94 21.40 -1.52
CA ALA A 229 -11.29 21.64 -0.23
C ALA A 229 -10.47 20.44 0.31
N THR A 230 -10.81 19.23 -0.12
CA THR A 230 -10.06 17.99 0.17
C THR A 230 -9.32 17.45 -1.05
N ALA A 231 -9.21 18.27 -2.11
CA ALA A 231 -8.49 17.88 -3.31
C ALA A 231 -6.97 17.97 -3.09
N GLY A 232 -6.27 17.01 -3.66
CA GLY A 232 -4.81 16.99 -3.70
C GLY A 232 -4.35 15.79 -4.51
N LEU A 233 -3.07 15.44 -4.39
CA LEU A 233 -2.57 14.22 -5.00
C LEU A 233 -3.22 13.01 -4.33
N VAL A 234 -3.77 12.10 -5.14
CA VAL A 234 -4.29 10.80 -4.72
C VAL A 234 -3.46 9.71 -5.36
N HIS A 235 -3.08 8.71 -4.59
CA HIS A 235 -2.36 7.54 -5.09
C HIS A 235 -3.31 6.65 -5.90
N GLY A 236 -4.52 6.43 -5.39
CA GLY A 236 -5.58 5.66 -6.05
C GLY A 236 -5.52 4.16 -5.79
N ASP A 237 -4.37 3.68 -5.32
CA ASP A 237 -4.16 2.28 -4.93
C ASP A 237 -3.34 2.14 -3.62
N PHE A 238 -3.47 3.09 -2.68
CA PHE A 238 -2.65 3.08 -1.48
C PHE A 238 -3.03 1.94 -0.53
N ARG A 239 -2.09 1.00 -0.32
CA ARG A 239 -2.22 -0.17 0.55
C ARG A 239 -0.87 -0.55 1.14
N ILE A 240 -0.87 -1.37 2.20
CA ILE A 240 0.35 -1.78 2.91
C ILE A 240 1.31 -2.61 2.04
N ASP A 241 0.80 -3.38 1.07
CA ASP A 241 1.58 -4.15 0.10
C ASP A 241 2.22 -3.26 -0.99
N ASN A 242 1.76 -2.02 -1.13
CA ASN A 242 2.32 -1.02 -2.04
C ASN A 242 3.32 -0.06 -1.35
N VAL A 243 3.75 -0.37 -0.12
CA VAL A 243 4.78 0.42 0.57
C VAL A 243 6.00 -0.44 0.92
N VAL A 244 7.18 0.15 0.75
CA VAL A 244 8.47 -0.43 1.13
C VAL A 244 8.87 0.11 2.48
N PHE A 245 9.13 -0.79 3.43
CA PHE A 245 9.71 -0.48 4.73
C PHE A 245 11.22 -0.60 4.71
N HIS A 246 11.88 0.12 5.61
CA HIS A 246 13.30 -0.04 5.85
C HIS A 246 13.64 -1.51 6.18
N PRO A 247 14.84 -2.02 5.80
CA PRO A 247 15.21 -3.42 6.03
C PRO A 247 15.14 -3.88 7.49
N ILE A 248 15.34 -2.94 8.43
CA ILE A 248 15.41 -3.22 9.87
C ILE A 248 14.36 -2.43 10.66
N GLU A 249 14.06 -1.20 10.24
CA GLU A 249 13.21 -0.27 11.01
C GLU A 249 11.77 -0.30 10.49
N ASP A 250 10.81 -0.03 11.36
CA ASP A 250 9.38 0.04 10.99
C ASP A 250 9.00 1.43 10.49
N ARG A 251 9.76 1.92 9.51
CA ARG A 251 9.51 3.19 8.79
C ARG A 251 9.37 2.93 7.29
N VAL A 252 8.46 3.66 6.65
CA VAL A 252 8.26 3.63 5.20
C VAL A 252 9.39 4.38 4.51
N ILE A 253 9.98 3.77 3.49
CA ILE A 253 11.04 4.33 2.64
C ILE A 253 10.62 4.47 1.18
N GLY A 254 9.47 3.92 0.79
CA GLY A 254 8.93 4.09 -0.57
C GLY A 254 7.45 3.78 -0.66
N ILE A 255 6.73 4.58 -1.44
CA ILE A 255 5.37 4.33 -1.92
C ILE A 255 5.49 3.93 -3.39
N LEU A 256 4.93 2.77 -3.75
CA LEU A 256 5.01 2.16 -5.07
C LEU A 256 3.67 2.16 -5.80
N ASP A 257 3.70 1.86 -7.09
CA ASP A 257 2.53 1.62 -7.95
C ASP A 257 1.61 2.82 -8.17
N TRP A 258 2.17 3.86 -8.81
CA TRP A 258 1.53 5.14 -9.06
C TRP A 258 0.60 5.17 -10.27
N GLU A 259 0.24 4.02 -10.85
CA GLU A 259 -0.45 3.94 -12.13
C GLU A 259 -1.87 4.55 -12.12
N LEU A 260 -2.52 4.57 -10.94
CA LEU A 260 -3.87 5.10 -10.76
C LEU A 260 -3.88 6.53 -10.22
N SER A 261 -2.71 7.13 -10.04
CA SER A 261 -2.58 8.40 -9.37
C SER A 261 -3.13 9.57 -10.18
N THR A 262 -3.74 10.52 -9.49
CA THR A 262 -4.36 11.70 -10.09
C THR A 262 -4.53 12.81 -9.07
N LEU A 263 -5.16 13.90 -9.46
CA LEU A 263 -5.66 14.90 -8.52
C LEU A 263 -7.13 14.60 -8.20
N GLY A 264 -7.48 14.64 -6.92
CA GLY A 264 -8.83 14.31 -6.48
C GLY A 264 -9.02 14.35 -4.97
N ASN A 265 -10.19 13.89 -4.52
CA ASN A 265 -10.55 13.88 -3.11
C ASN A 265 -9.71 12.85 -2.33
N GLN A 266 -8.81 13.33 -1.48
CA GLN A 266 -7.84 12.50 -0.74
C GLN A 266 -8.50 11.49 0.21
N MET A 267 -9.71 11.78 0.71
CA MET A 267 -10.44 10.85 1.58
C MET A 267 -10.86 9.55 0.87
N CYS A 268 -10.95 9.55 -0.46
CA CYS A 268 -11.13 8.30 -1.21
C CYS A 268 -9.92 7.37 -1.10
N ASP A 269 -8.71 7.92 -1.03
CA ASP A 269 -7.47 7.14 -0.87
C ASP A 269 -7.37 6.58 0.55
N VAL A 270 -7.74 7.39 1.55
CA VAL A 270 -7.83 6.97 2.97
C VAL A 270 -8.83 5.82 3.12
N ALA A 271 -10.03 5.96 2.59
CA ALA A 271 -11.04 4.91 2.64
C ALA A 271 -10.62 3.63 1.89
N TYR A 272 -9.92 3.78 0.76
CA TYR A 272 -9.37 2.63 0.04
C TYR A 272 -8.28 1.91 0.86
N SER A 273 -7.41 2.66 1.54
CA SER A 273 -6.39 2.08 2.44
C SER A 273 -7.01 1.33 3.63
N CYS A 274 -8.24 1.71 4.03
CA CYS A 274 -8.98 1.04 5.10
C CYS A 274 -9.75 -0.22 4.63
N LEU A 275 -9.77 -0.53 3.34
CA LEU A 275 -10.67 -1.53 2.79
C LEU A 275 -10.38 -2.95 3.33
N GLY A 276 -9.11 -3.26 3.62
CA GLY A 276 -8.70 -4.52 4.25
C GLY A 276 -9.31 -4.77 5.65
N PHE A 277 -9.69 -3.71 6.37
CA PHE A 277 -10.40 -3.84 7.65
C PHE A 277 -11.85 -4.31 7.49
N ILE A 278 -12.44 -4.11 6.31
CA ILE A 278 -13.88 -4.31 6.07
C ILE A 278 -14.14 -5.56 5.23
N VAL A 279 -13.28 -5.81 4.23
CA VAL A 279 -13.32 -6.99 3.37
C VAL A 279 -11.92 -7.59 3.26
N ASN A 280 -11.84 -8.93 3.22
CA ASN A 280 -10.57 -9.59 2.97
C ASN A 280 -10.30 -9.62 1.46
N ILE A 281 -9.57 -8.61 0.97
CA ILE A 281 -9.25 -8.46 -0.47
C ILE A 281 -8.32 -9.57 -0.96
N ALA A 282 -7.46 -10.10 -0.06
CA ALA A 282 -6.46 -11.12 -0.37
C ALA A 282 -7.05 -12.54 -0.46
N SER A 283 -8.21 -12.80 0.17
CA SER A 283 -8.81 -14.13 0.13
C SER A 283 -9.33 -14.49 -1.26
N GLU A 284 -8.98 -15.69 -1.71
CA GLU A 284 -9.55 -16.33 -2.90
C GLU A 284 -10.92 -16.97 -2.61
N SER A 285 -11.27 -17.19 -1.33
CA SER A 285 -12.52 -17.83 -0.91
C SER A 285 -13.60 -16.79 -0.56
N ILE A 286 -14.86 -17.13 -0.85
CA ILE A 286 -16.01 -16.26 -0.57
C ILE A 286 -16.37 -16.29 0.92
N GLU A 287 -16.15 -17.43 1.57
CA GLU A 287 -16.46 -17.66 2.98
C GLU A 287 -15.51 -16.89 3.92
N GLU A 288 -14.27 -16.63 3.49
CA GLU A 288 -13.27 -15.85 4.25
C GLU A 288 -13.18 -14.38 3.81
N ASN A 289 -14.12 -13.88 2.98
CA ASN A 289 -14.15 -12.50 2.50
C ASN A 289 -14.56 -11.48 3.59
N ASN A 290 -14.68 -11.92 4.83
CA ASN A 290 -14.95 -11.08 5.98
C ASN A 290 -13.66 -10.32 6.35
N GLY A 291 -13.69 -8.98 6.34
CA GLY A 291 -12.52 -8.18 6.76
C GLY A 291 -12.26 -8.26 8.26
N PHE A 292 -11.18 -7.60 8.71
CA PHE A 292 -10.69 -7.69 10.09
C PHE A 292 -11.71 -7.33 11.18
N GLU A 293 -12.62 -6.38 10.90
CA GLU A 293 -13.70 -6.06 11.84
C GLU A 293 -14.66 -7.24 12.12
N LEU A 294 -14.70 -8.23 11.24
CA LEU A 294 -15.64 -9.36 11.30
C LEU A 294 -14.96 -10.69 11.67
N THR A 295 -13.63 -10.82 11.49
CA THR A 295 -12.87 -12.06 11.72
C THR A 295 -12.00 -12.05 12.98
N SER A 296 -12.10 -11.00 13.81
CA SER A 296 -11.21 -10.68 14.94
C SER A 296 -9.81 -10.25 14.48
N PHE A 297 -9.35 -9.13 15.03
CA PHE A 297 -8.01 -8.59 14.73
C PHE A 297 -6.93 -9.50 15.32
N PRO A 298 -5.87 -9.84 14.58
CA PRO A 298 -4.64 -10.31 15.21
C PRO A 298 -4.17 -9.26 16.23
N ASP A 299 -3.72 -9.70 17.41
CA ASP A 299 -3.23 -8.81 18.45
C ASP A 299 -2.24 -7.79 17.87
N GLY A 300 -2.43 -6.51 18.18
CA GLY A 300 -1.55 -5.43 17.73
C GLY A 300 -1.90 -4.79 16.37
N VAL A 301 -2.73 -5.41 15.54
CA VAL A 301 -3.31 -4.72 14.37
C VAL A 301 -4.34 -3.70 14.88
N PRO A 302 -4.28 -2.42 14.49
CA PRO A 302 -5.24 -1.44 14.97
C PRO A 302 -6.63 -1.69 14.39
N SER A 303 -7.66 -1.25 15.12
CA SER A 303 -8.98 -1.08 14.53
C SER A 303 -8.96 -0.02 13.42
N LEU A 304 -9.95 -0.07 12.53
CA LEU A 304 -10.13 0.94 11.49
C LEU A 304 -10.15 2.37 12.07
N SER A 305 -10.87 2.57 13.19
CA SER A 305 -10.97 3.89 13.82
C SER A 305 -9.63 4.37 14.38
N ASN A 306 -8.78 3.47 14.89
CA ASN A 306 -7.45 3.82 15.39
C ASN A 306 -6.50 4.18 14.24
N TYR A 307 -6.51 3.39 13.15
CA TYR A 307 -5.72 3.70 11.95
C TYR A 307 -6.15 5.02 11.28
N LEU A 308 -7.46 5.24 11.14
CA LEU A 308 -8.01 6.50 10.64
C LEU A 308 -7.66 7.68 11.57
N GLY A 309 -7.66 7.44 12.90
CA GLY A 309 -7.25 8.44 13.89
C GLY A 309 -5.80 8.87 13.73
N ASP A 310 -4.89 7.91 13.54
CA ASP A 310 -3.48 8.20 13.27
C ASP A 310 -3.31 9.03 12.00
N TYR A 311 -4.03 8.68 10.92
CA TYR A 311 -4.00 9.43 9.68
C TYR A 311 -4.52 10.87 9.87
N CYS A 312 -5.71 11.04 10.45
CA CYS A 312 -6.31 12.36 10.66
C CYS A 312 -5.41 13.25 11.52
N SER A 313 -4.79 12.69 12.57
CA SER A 313 -3.83 13.39 13.41
C SER A 313 -2.59 13.81 12.63
N ALA A 314 -1.95 12.89 11.90
CA ALA A 314 -0.75 13.18 11.11
C ALA A 314 -1.00 14.16 9.96
N ALA A 315 -2.18 14.09 9.32
CA ALA A 315 -2.56 14.95 8.20
C ALA A 315 -3.17 16.30 8.64
N GLY A 316 -3.41 16.51 9.93
CA GLY A 316 -4.15 17.67 10.43
C GLY A 316 -5.57 17.78 9.86
N ARG A 317 -6.21 16.65 9.55
CA ARG A 317 -7.55 16.58 8.92
C ARG A 317 -8.64 16.35 9.97
N PRO A 318 -9.83 16.95 9.81
CA PRO A 318 -10.95 16.71 10.72
C PRO A 318 -11.41 15.24 10.69
N TRP A 319 -12.04 14.82 11.79
CA TRP A 319 -12.64 13.49 11.90
C TRP A 319 -13.86 13.36 10.95
N PRO A 320 -13.87 12.44 9.98
CA PRO A 320 -14.82 12.46 8.86
C PRO A 320 -16.14 11.71 9.17
N ILE A 321 -16.71 11.91 10.36
CA ILE A 321 -17.82 11.08 10.87
C ILE A 321 -19.06 11.06 9.96
N GLU A 322 -19.43 12.21 9.39
CA GLU A 322 -20.64 12.35 8.59
C GLU A 322 -20.49 11.70 7.21
N GLN A 323 -19.31 11.83 6.60
CA GLN A 323 -19.03 11.42 5.22
C GLN A 323 -18.44 10.01 5.13
N TRP A 324 -17.99 9.40 6.23
CA TRP A 324 -17.22 8.15 6.19
C TRP A 324 -17.96 6.99 5.50
N LYS A 325 -19.29 6.89 5.70
CA LYS A 325 -20.11 5.90 5.00
C LYS A 325 -20.01 6.02 3.49
N PHE A 326 -20.02 7.25 2.97
CA PHE A 326 -19.88 7.51 1.55
C PHE A 326 -18.53 7.00 1.04
N TYR A 327 -17.43 7.34 1.70
CA TYR A 327 -16.10 7.00 1.20
C TYR A 327 -15.83 5.49 1.20
N ILE A 328 -16.27 4.76 2.22
CA ILE A 328 -16.20 3.30 2.24
C ILE A 328 -17.11 2.68 1.18
N ALA A 329 -18.38 3.12 1.10
CA ALA A 329 -19.31 2.61 0.09
C ALA A 329 -18.81 2.86 -1.33
N PHE A 330 -18.21 4.02 -1.59
CA PHE A 330 -17.57 4.35 -2.85
C PHE A 330 -16.39 3.41 -3.17
N SER A 331 -15.55 3.09 -2.18
CA SER A 331 -14.42 2.16 -2.35
C SER A 331 -14.89 0.74 -2.68
N LEU A 332 -15.94 0.26 -1.99
CA LEU A 332 -16.58 -1.03 -2.27
C LEU A 332 -17.27 -1.05 -3.65
N PHE A 333 -17.95 0.04 -4.03
CA PHE A 333 -18.56 0.21 -5.34
C PHE A 333 -17.53 0.18 -6.47
N ARG A 334 -16.39 0.87 -6.29
CA ARG A 334 -15.26 0.80 -7.21
C ARG A 334 -14.73 -0.63 -7.34
N GLY A 335 -14.48 -1.31 -6.21
CA GLY A 335 -14.01 -2.70 -6.19
C GLY A 335 -14.96 -3.66 -6.91
N ALA A 336 -16.27 -3.56 -6.64
CA ALA A 336 -17.29 -4.35 -7.31
C ALA A 336 -17.29 -4.13 -8.84
N SER A 337 -17.13 -2.88 -9.28
CA SER A 337 -17.05 -2.54 -10.71
C SER A 337 -15.81 -3.13 -11.39
N ILE A 338 -14.66 -3.12 -10.70
CA ILE A 338 -13.42 -3.73 -11.19
C ILE A 338 -13.59 -5.25 -11.33
N TYR A 339 -14.10 -5.91 -10.29
CA TYR A 339 -14.33 -7.35 -10.32
C TYR A 339 -15.33 -7.78 -11.39
N ALA A 340 -16.43 -7.04 -11.58
CA ALA A 340 -17.36 -7.28 -12.67
C ALA A 340 -16.68 -7.18 -14.05
N GLY A 341 -15.78 -6.20 -14.24
CA GLY A 341 -15.00 -6.05 -15.47
C GLY A 341 -14.01 -7.19 -15.71
N VAL A 342 -13.32 -7.66 -14.67
CA VAL A 342 -12.43 -8.84 -14.76
C VAL A 342 -13.24 -10.08 -15.13
N HIS A 343 -14.39 -10.30 -14.49
CA HIS A 343 -15.26 -11.43 -14.78
C HIS A 343 -15.82 -11.38 -16.21
N CYS A 344 -16.23 -10.19 -16.68
CA CYS A 344 -16.68 -10.01 -18.05
C CYS A 344 -15.59 -10.39 -19.06
N ARG A 345 -14.33 -9.99 -18.82
CA ARG A 345 -13.20 -10.40 -19.68
C ARG A 345 -12.98 -11.91 -19.65
N TRP A 346 -13.20 -12.55 -18.50
CA TRP A 346 -13.10 -14.00 -18.39
C TRP A 346 -14.18 -14.72 -19.21
N ILE A 347 -15.44 -14.28 -19.11
CA ILE A 347 -16.55 -14.80 -19.95
C ILE A 347 -16.23 -14.66 -21.44
N MET A 348 -15.58 -13.56 -21.82
CA MET A 348 -15.17 -13.28 -23.20
C MET A 348 -13.90 -14.01 -23.64
N GLY A 349 -13.27 -14.83 -22.79
CA GLY A 349 -12.03 -15.54 -23.10
C GLY A 349 -10.77 -14.66 -23.14
N ASN A 350 -10.83 -13.44 -22.59
CA ASN A 350 -9.79 -12.41 -22.68
C ASN A 350 -9.21 -12.00 -21.31
N ALA A 351 -9.31 -12.85 -20.28
CA ALA A 351 -8.76 -12.55 -18.95
C ALA A 351 -7.34 -13.12 -18.77
N SER A 352 -6.40 -12.27 -18.35
CA SER A 352 -5.02 -12.65 -18.04
C SER A 352 -4.86 -13.48 -16.75
N GLY A 353 -5.89 -13.52 -15.89
CA GLY A 353 -5.83 -14.17 -14.57
C GLY A 353 -6.26 -15.65 -14.51
N GLY A 354 -6.55 -16.28 -15.66
CA GLY A 354 -6.97 -17.69 -15.71
C GLY A 354 -8.20 -17.99 -14.83
N ASP A 355 -8.18 -19.11 -14.11
CA ASP A 355 -9.29 -19.56 -13.25
C ASP A 355 -9.62 -18.59 -12.10
N ARG A 356 -8.66 -17.79 -11.62
CA ARG A 356 -8.93 -16.76 -10.59
C ARG A 356 -9.93 -15.72 -11.06
N ALA A 357 -9.98 -15.44 -12.36
CA ALA A 357 -10.93 -14.49 -12.94
C ALA A 357 -12.37 -15.05 -12.97
N ARG A 358 -12.56 -16.37 -12.86
CA ARG A 358 -13.88 -17.03 -12.81
C ARG A 358 -14.71 -16.57 -11.62
N CYS A 359 -14.12 -16.56 -10.43
CA CYS A 359 -14.85 -16.25 -9.17
C CYS A 359 -15.02 -14.75 -8.92
N THR A 360 -14.50 -13.88 -9.80
CA THR A 360 -14.57 -12.43 -9.59
C THR A 360 -16.00 -11.88 -9.69
N GLY A 361 -16.91 -12.54 -10.41
CA GLY A 361 -18.33 -12.15 -10.40
C GLY A 361 -18.95 -12.23 -8.99
N GLU A 362 -18.68 -13.31 -8.26
CA GLU A 362 -19.16 -13.51 -6.89
C GLU A 362 -18.50 -12.54 -5.91
N LYS A 363 -17.21 -12.20 -6.12
CA LYS A 363 -16.54 -11.15 -5.36
C LYS A 363 -17.19 -9.78 -5.57
N ALA A 364 -17.61 -9.46 -6.79
CA ALA A 364 -18.34 -8.22 -7.06
C ALA A 364 -19.64 -8.14 -6.24
N ASP A 365 -20.43 -9.22 -6.22
CA ASP A 365 -21.66 -9.31 -5.44
C ASP A 365 -21.41 -9.24 -3.92
N SER A 366 -20.31 -9.84 -3.44
CA SER A 366 -19.89 -9.69 -2.05
C SER A 366 -19.61 -8.24 -1.67
N PHE A 367 -18.88 -7.50 -2.52
CA PHE A 367 -18.58 -6.08 -2.29
C PHE A 367 -19.86 -5.22 -2.29
N ILE A 368 -20.80 -5.51 -3.19
CA ILE A 368 -22.11 -4.84 -3.25
C ILE A 368 -22.88 -5.08 -1.93
N ARG A 369 -22.94 -6.34 -1.46
CA ARG A 369 -23.61 -6.69 -0.21
C ARG A 369 -22.95 -5.99 0.98
N THR A 370 -21.62 -6.01 1.07
CA THR A 370 -20.88 -5.37 2.17
C THR A 370 -21.09 -3.86 2.19
N ALA A 371 -21.16 -3.21 1.02
CA ALA A 371 -21.46 -1.77 0.94
C ALA A 371 -22.82 -1.44 1.57
N TRP A 372 -23.86 -2.21 1.22
CA TRP A 372 -25.19 -2.01 1.80
C TRP A 372 -25.24 -2.29 3.30
N LEU A 373 -24.61 -3.37 3.76
CA LEU A 373 -24.49 -3.67 5.19
C LEU A 373 -23.80 -2.53 5.93
N PHE A 374 -22.73 -1.96 5.37
CA PHE A 374 -22.00 -0.84 5.96
C PHE A 374 -22.84 0.44 6.02
N ILE A 375 -23.54 0.79 4.94
CA ILE A 375 -24.43 1.96 4.86
C ILE A 375 -25.54 1.88 5.92
N GLN A 376 -26.12 0.69 6.12
CA GLN A 376 -27.24 0.44 7.03
C GLN A 376 -26.85 0.48 8.52
N ARG A 377 -25.56 0.39 8.88
CA ARG A 377 -25.12 0.51 10.27
C ARG A 377 -25.53 1.86 10.85
N LYS A 378 -26.09 1.89 12.07
CA LYS A 378 -26.48 3.15 12.74
C LYS A 378 -25.28 4.08 12.95
N SER A 379 -24.14 3.51 13.32
CA SER A 379 -22.86 4.20 13.41
C SER A 379 -21.74 3.34 12.82
N VAL A 380 -20.77 3.99 12.17
CA VAL A 380 -19.58 3.34 11.58
C VAL A 380 -18.27 3.89 12.12
N LEU A 381 -18.31 5.00 12.84
CA LEU A 381 -17.18 5.60 13.55
C LEU A 381 -17.63 6.08 14.94
N PRO A 382 -16.74 6.12 15.95
CA PRO A 382 -16.98 6.84 17.19
C PRO A 382 -17.19 8.34 16.95
N GLN A 383 -17.84 9.02 17.90
CA GLN A 383 -18.12 10.47 17.83
C GLN A 383 -16.85 11.32 17.76
N HIS A 384 -15.77 10.84 18.37
CA HIS A 384 -14.46 11.46 18.35
C HIS A 384 -13.42 10.42 17.92
N PRO A 385 -12.28 10.87 17.35
CA PRO A 385 -11.14 9.99 17.14
C PRO A 385 -10.80 9.27 18.45
N PRO A 386 -10.43 7.99 18.41
CA PRO A 386 -9.89 7.33 19.58
C PRO A 386 -8.70 8.13 20.12
N THR A 387 -8.81 8.63 21.34
CA THR A 387 -7.63 9.12 22.07
C THR A 387 -6.70 7.93 22.28
N GLU A 388 -5.40 8.10 22.01
CA GLU A 388 -4.43 7.10 22.43
C GLU A 388 -4.65 6.83 23.92
N THR A 389 -5.23 5.67 24.23
CA THR A 389 -5.11 5.10 25.57
C THR A 389 -3.61 4.96 25.76
N SER A 390 -3.04 5.85 26.57
CA SER A 390 -1.60 5.83 26.82
C SER A 390 -1.25 4.41 27.27
N LEU A 391 -0.05 3.96 26.94
CA LEU A 391 0.53 2.72 27.48
C LEU A 391 0.34 2.58 29.01
N GLU A 392 0.06 3.68 29.72
CA GLU A 392 -0.24 3.72 31.15
C GLU A 392 -1.54 3.02 31.53
N ASP A 393 -2.57 2.96 30.67
CA ASP A 393 -3.81 2.24 31.01
C ASP A 393 -3.65 0.72 30.88
N HIS A 394 -2.81 0.24 29.96
CA HIS A 394 -2.38 -1.17 29.92
C HIS A 394 -1.50 -1.54 31.13
N VAL A 395 -0.59 -0.64 31.54
CA VAL A 395 0.21 -0.81 32.76
C VAL A 395 -0.68 -0.76 34.02
N ARG A 396 -1.73 0.06 34.04
CA ARG A 396 -2.72 0.11 35.13
C ARG A 396 -3.61 -1.12 35.17
N GLN A 397 -3.94 -1.74 34.03
CA GLN A 397 -4.69 -2.99 33.99
C GLN A 397 -3.84 -4.16 34.50
N LEU A 398 -2.57 -4.26 34.08
CA LEU A 398 -1.60 -5.22 34.63
C LEU A 398 -1.30 -4.98 36.13
N GLY A 399 -1.34 -3.72 36.58
CA GLY A 399 -1.19 -3.34 37.98
C GLY A 399 -2.44 -3.58 38.85
N ARG A 400 -3.63 -3.72 38.25
CA ARG A 400 -4.87 -4.04 38.98
C ARG A 400 -5.08 -5.55 39.10
N ASP A 401 -4.72 -6.33 38.09
CA ASP A 401 -4.84 -7.79 38.13
C ASP A 401 -3.82 -8.46 39.08
N SER A 402 -2.77 -7.73 39.47
CA SER A 402 -1.80 -8.15 40.48
C SER A 402 -2.19 -7.78 41.93
N SER A 403 -3.34 -7.10 42.14
CA SER A 403 -3.78 -6.67 43.47
C SER A 403 -4.72 -7.64 44.20
N ASN A 404 -4.96 -8.84 43.65
CA ASN A 404 -5.90 -9.82 44.23
C ASN A 404 -5.29 -11.19 44.56
N GLN A 405 -3.97 -11.27 44.78
CA GLN A 405 -3.33 -12.42 45.44
C GLN A 405 -2.45 -11.92 46.58
N GLY A 406 -2.94 -12.08 47.81
CA GLY A 406 -2.20 -11.72 49.02
C GLY A 406 -0.99 -12.63 49.23
N LEU A 407 0.19 -12.03 49.35
CA LEU A 407 1.40 -12.60 49.93
C LEU A 407 2.12 -11.52 50.77
N PRO A 408 2.88 -11.90 51.81
CA PRO A 408 3.08 -11.06 52.99
C PRO A 408 4.15 -9.98 52.80
N MET A 409 3.86 -8.79 53.32
CA MET A 409 4.78 -7.66 53.42
C MET A 409 5.95 -7.98 54.36
N GLY A 410 7.19 -7.92 53.85
CA GLY A 410 8.39 -7.82 54.67
C GLY A 410 9.57 -8.69 54.24
N GLY A 411 10.19 -8.40 53.10
CA GLY A 411 11.47 -9.02 52.72
C GLY A 411 12.32 -8.06 51.88
N LYS A 412 13.44 -7.58 52.44
CA LYS A 412 14.45 -6.87 51.66
C LYS A 412 15.00 -7.84 50.60
N PHE A 413 14.92 -7.46 49.34
CA PHE A 413 15.50 -8.22 48.23
C PHE A 413 17.03 -8.29 48.40
N VAL A 414 17.54 -9.46 48.75
CA VAL A 414 18.98 -9.77 48.72
C VAL A 414 19.23 -10.51 47.40
N PRO A 415 19.95 -9.92 46.43
CA PRO A 415 20.27 -10.59 45.18
C PRO A 415 21.07 -11.86 45.46
N SER A 416 20.78 -12.94 44.72
CA SER A 416 21.53 -14.19 44.85
C SER A 416 22.99 -14.02 44.45
N ASP A 417 23.88 -14.86 44.99
CA ASP A 417 25.32 -14.87 44.66
C ASP A 417 25.60 -14.92 43.14
N LYS A 418 24.72 -15.58 42.38
CA LYS A 418 24.81 -15.61 40.90
C LYS A 418 24.56 -14.25 40.28
N VAL A 419 23.59 -13.49 40.78
CA VAL A 419 23.25 -12.15 40.29
C VAL A 419 24.34 -11.14 40.66
N GLN A 420 24.91 -11.23 41.87
CA GLN A 420 26.05 -10.40 42.26
C GLN A 420 27.32 -10.73 41.48
N LYS A 421 27.61 -12.00 41.22
CA LYS A 421 28.74 -12.40 40.33
C LYS A 421 28.56 -11.89 38.91
N LEU A 422 27.33 -11.91 38.38
CA LEU A 422 27.03 -11.42 37.03
C LEU A 422 27.17 -9.89 36.95
N ARG A 423 26.65 -9.17 37.95
CA ARG A 423 26.82 -7.71 38.07
C ARG A 423 28.29 -7.33 38.13
N ASN A 424 29.09 -7.99 38.97
CA ASN A 424 30.52 -7.68 39.11
C ASN A 424 31.30 -7.98 37.82
N ARG A 425 30.91 -9.01 37.06
CA ARG A 425 31.49 -9.29 35.73
C ARG A 425 31.16 -8.22 34.70
N LEU A 426 29.92 -7.74 34.69
CA LEU A 426 29.47 -6.65 33.81
C LEU A 426 30.13 -5.32 34.14
N THR A 427 30.27 -5.00 35.43
CA THR A 427 30.98 -3.78 35.86
C THR A 427 32.45 -3.83 35.45
N LYS A 428 33.14 -4.95 35.67
CA LYS A 428 34.52 -5.13 35.24
C LYS A 428 34.69 -5.04 33.72
N PHE A 429 33.77 -5.65 32.96
CA PHE A 429 33.77 -5.57 31.49
C PHE A 429 33.59 -4.13 30.98
N MET A 430 32.74 -3.34 31.61
CA MET A 430 32.56 -1.93 31.25
C MET A 430 33.76 -1.06 31.65
N GLU A 431 34.42 -1.37 32.76
CA GLU A 431 35.67 -0.70 33.18
C GLU A 431 36.84 -1.05 32.25
N ASP A 432 36.94 -2.29 31.77
CA ASP A 432 37.99 -2.71 30.83
C ASP A 432 37.81 -2.01 29.46
N ILE A 433 36.57 -1.90 28.97
CA ILE A 433 36.24 -1.12 27.74
C ILE A 433 36.56 0.37 27.91
N SER A 434 36.25 0.94 29.07
CA SER A 434 36.53 2.35 29.38
C SER A 434 38.02 2.66 29.48
N ASN A 435 38.85 1.68 29.84
CA ASN A 435 40.29 1.85 30.06
C ASN A 435 41.14 1.38 28.88
N GLY A 436 40.53 0.99 27.76
CA GLY A 436 41.22 0.63 26.52
C GLY A 436 42.11 -0.61 26.63
N LYS A 437 41.71 -1.62 27.42
CA LYS A 437 42.36 -2.93 27.49
C LYS A 437 41.55 -4.03 26.85
#